data_AF-A0A945RXE3-F1
#
_entry.id   AF-A0A945RXE3-F1
#
_cell.length_a   1.000
_cell.length_b   1.000
_cell.length_c   1.000
_cell.angle_alpha   90.00
_cell.angle_beta   90.00
_cell.angle_gamma   90.00
#
_symmetry.space_group_name_H-M   'P 1'
#
loop_
_entity.id
_entity.type
_entity.pdbx_description
1 polymer ?
#
loop_
_entity_poly.entity_id
_entity_poly.type
_entity_poly.pdbx_seq_one_letter_code
_entity_poly.pdbx_strand_id
1 'polypeptide(L)' 'HNEGANRYTSRHRPWTIVGYVAFESRPKAAAFETYLKSGSGHAFAKRHLW' A
#
# COMPACT_ATOMS: atom_id res chain seq x y z
N HIS A 1 -4.16 -9.69 -5.48
CA HIS A 1 -5.32 -8.87 -5.07
C HIS A 1 -6.42 -8.84 -6.14
N ASN A 2 -6.09 -8.55 -7.41
CA ASN A 2 -7.06 -8.56 -8.52
C ASN A 2 -7.46 -9.96 -9.02
N GLU A 3 -6.69 -11.00 -8.72
CA GLU A 3 -6.91 -12.33 -9.30
C GLU A 3 -8.03 -13.15 -8.69
N GLY A 4 -8.49 -12.88 -7.47
CA GLY A 4 -9.44 -13.80 -6.83
C GLY A 4 -9.19 -14.00 -5.36
N ALA A 5 -7.92 -14.19 -5.01
CA ALA A 5 -7.51 -15.04 -3.90
C ALA A 5 -8.05 -14.68 -2.51
N ASN A 6 -8.44 -13.42 -2.27
CA ASN A 6 -9.03 -13.00 -1.00
C ASN A 6 -10.52 -12.65 -1.17
N ARG A 7 -11.38 -13.38 -0.44
CA ARG A 7 -12.86 -13.23 -0.45
C ARG A 7 -13.33 -11.84 -0.01
N TYR A 8 -12.55 -11.11 0.79
CA TYR A 8 -12.92 -9.78 1.29
C TYR A 8 -12.58 -8.65 0.31
N THR A 9 -11.44 -8.74 -0.38
CA THR A 9 -10.97 -7.71 -1.32
C THR A 9 -11.43 -7.96 -2.76
N SER A 10 -12.07 -9.09 -3.03
CA SER A 10 -12.60 -9.44 -4.36
C SER A 10 -13.79 -8.62 -4.80
N ARG A 11 -14.63 -8.16 -3.86
CA ARG A 11 -15.86 -7.39 -4.16
C ARG A 11 -15.60 -5.96 -4.66
N HIS A 12 -14.39 -5.44 -4.48
CA HIS A 12 -14.02 -4.05 -4.80
C HIS A 12 -13.02 -3.96 -5.96
N ARG A 13 -12.93 -5.02 -6.77
CA ARG A 13 -12.13 -5.00 -7.99
C ARG A 13 -12.85 -4.20 -9.07
N PRO A 14 -12.11 -3.57 -10.00
CA PRO A 14 -10.66 -3.63 -10.15
C PRO A 14 -9.92 -2.67 -9.20
N TRP A 15 -8.82 -3.14 -8.60
CA TRP A 15 -7.88 -2.27 -7.90
C TRP A 15 -6.85 -1.74 -8.90
N THR A 16 -6.81 -0.42 -9.10
CA THR A 16 -5.79 0.25 -9.92
C THR A 16 -4.67 0.76 -9.02
N ILE A 17 -3.42 0.52 -9.39
CA ILE A 17 -2.25 1.05 -8.67
C ILE A 17 -2.12 2.53 -9.01
N VAL A 18 -2.30 3.41 -8.02
CA VAL A 18 -2.15 4.87 -8.18
C VAL A 18 -0.68 5.30 -8.00
N GLY A 19 0.08 4.55 -7.21
CA GLY A 19 1.51 4.77 -7.02
C GLY A 19 2.18 3.57 -6.35
N TYR A 20 3.48 3.42 -6.57
CA TYR A 20 4.30 2.40 -5.90
C TYR A 20 5.65 2.98 -5.51
N VAL A 21 6.18 2.51 -4.38
CA VAL A 21 7.52 2.87 -3.89
C VAL A 21 8.31 1.58 -3.74
N ALA A 22 9.47 1.51 -4.38
CA ALA A 22 10.35 0.34 -4.33
C ALA A 22 11.60 0.65 -3.48
N PHE A 23 12.03 -0.32 -2.70
CA PHE A 23 13.24 -0.24 -1.89
C PHE A 23 14.14 -1.44 -2.20
N GLU A 24 15.45 -1.23 -2.23
CA GLU A 24 16.44 -2.30 -2.48
C GLU A 24 16.55 -3.27 -1.29
N SER A 25 16.21 -2.81 -0.08
CA SER A 25 16.36 -3.55 1.15
C SER A 25 14.99 -3.90 1.74
N ARG A 26 14.74 -5.20 1.96
CA ARG A 26 13.50 -5.70 2.58
C ARG A 26 13.24 -5.10 3.97
N PRO A 27 14.23 -4.95 4.87
CA PRO A 27 14.06 -4.22 6.13
C PRO A 27 13.52 -2.79 5.96
N LYS A 28 14.05 -2.04 4.98
CA LYS A 28 13.59 -0.66 4.70
C LYS A 28 12.14 -0.66 4.21
N ALA A 29 11.79 -1.61 3.32
CA ALA A 29 10.42 -1.76 2.85
C ALA A 29 9.43 -2.06 3.99
N ALA A 30 9.78 -2.98 4.89
CA ALA A 30 8.92 -3.35 6.03
C ALA A 30 8.75 -2.20 7.03
N ALA A 31 9.82 -1.45 7.32
CA ALA A 31 9.75 -0.26 8.15
C ALA A 31 8.86 0.82 7.52
N PHE A 32 8.97 1.02 6.21
CA PHE A 32 8.14 1.98 5.48
C PHE A 32 6.67 1.55 5.42
N GLU A 33 6.38 0.26 5.22
CA GLU A 33 5.02 -0.28 5.28
C GLU A 33 4.39 -0.05 6.67
N THR A 34 5.17 -0.28 7.73
CA THR A 34 4.74 -0.04 9.11
C THR A 34 4.49 1.44 9.35
N TYR A 35 5.36 2.31 8.84
CA TYR A 35 5.18 3.75 8.89
C TYR A 35 3.89 4.18 8.18
N LEU A 36 3.60 3.69 6.98
CA LEU A 36 2.38 4.03 6.23
C LEU A 36 1.09 3.66 6.98
N LYS A 37 1.11 2.60 7.80
CA LYS A 37 -0.02 2.18 8.64
C LYS A 37 -0.20 3.03 9.90
N SER A 38 0.70 3.97 10.17
CA SER A 38 0.61 4.91 11.29
C SER A 38 -0.21 6.15 10.94
N GLY A 39 -0.64 6.92 11.96
CA GLY A 39 -1.41 8.15 11.74
C GLY A 39 -0.70 9.19 10.88
N SER A 40 0.60 9.39 11.09
CA SER A 40 1.41 10.29 10.25
C SER A 40 1.69 9.70 8.86
N GLY A 41 1.83 8.38 8.76
CA GLY A 41 1.95 7.67 7.48
C GLY A 41 0.74 7.85 6.57
N HIS A 42 -0.48 7.81 7.12
CA HIS A 42 -1.69 8.11 6.35
C HIS A 42 -1.69 9.54 5.79
N ALA A 43 -1.20 10.52 6.57
CA ALA A 43 -1.10 11.91 6.11
C ALA A 43 -0.03 12.08 5.03
N PHE A 44 1.11 11.39 5.14
CA PHE A 44 2.13 11.35 4.10
C PHE A 44 1.56 10.78 2.80
N ALA A 45 0.89 9.63 2.88
CA ALA A 45 0.34 8.98 1.71
C ALA A 45 -0.75 9.82 1.02
N LYS A 46 -1.60 10.53 1.78
CA LYS A 46 -2.56 11.54 1.28
C LYS A 46 -1.94 12.74 0.58
N ARG A 47 -0.68 13.04 0.82
CA ARG A 47 0.00 14.19 0.23
C ARG A 47 0.89 13.80 -0.95
N HIS A 48 1.36 12.56 -0.98
CA HIS A 48 2.44 12.14 -1.89
C HIS A 48 2.10 10.95 -2.77
N LEU A 49 1.06 10.16 -2.48
CA LEU A 49 0.76 8.91 -3.18
C LEU A 49 -0.65 8.85 -3.80
N TRP A 50 -1.58 9.72 -3.40
CA TRP A 50 -2.92 9.83 -3.97
C TRP A 50 -3.51 11.22 -3.81
#